data_AF-A0A942DLP7-F1
#
_entry.id   AF-A0A942DLP7-F1
#
_cell.length_a   1.000
_cell.length_b   1.000
_cell.length_c   1.000
_cell.angle_alpha   90.00
_cell.angle_beta   90.00
_cell.angle_gamma   90.00
#
_symmetry.space_group_name_H-M   'P 1'
#
loop_
_entity.id
_entity.type
_entity.pdbx_description
1 polymer ?
#
loop_
_entity_poly.entity_id
_entity_poly.type
_entity_poly.pdbx_seq_one_letter_code
_entity_poly.pdbx_strand_id
1 'polypeptide(L)' 'MSMTKIKDGESFESAFRRFKKSCEKAGILSEVKKREHFEKPSVRLKKKSMAARKRAMKKSRKGWGND' A
#
# COMPACT_ATOMS: atom_id res chain seq x y z
N MET A 1 12.40 -0.26 -1.44
CA MET A 1 12.91 -1.52 -0.85
C MET A 1 12.47 -1.58 0.61
N SER A 2 12.01 -2.72 1.11
CA SER A 2 11.55 -2.89 2.49
C SER A 2 12.46 -3.86 3.23
N MET A 3 13.10 -3.41 4.32
CA MET A 3 13.91 -4.25 5.19
C MET A 3 13.17 -4.51 6.50
N THR A 4 13.07 -5.78 6.91
CA THR A 4 12.45 -6.19 8.18
C THR A 4 13.46 -6.98 8.99
N LYS A 5 13.90 -6.42 10.13
CA LYS A 5 14.76 -7.14 11.08
C LYS A 5 13.91 -8.11 11.90
N ILE A 6 14.37 -9.36 11.99
CA ILE A 6 13.79 -10.41 12.83
C ILE A 6 14.19 -10.12 14.27
N LYS A 7 13.28 -10.31 15.22
CA LYS A 7 13.58 -10.20 16.65
C LYS A 7 13.95 -11.57 17.22
N ASP A 8 14.80 -11.59 18.25
CA ASP A 8 15.12 -12.84 18.95
C ASP A 8 13.85 -13.44 19.57
N GLY A 9 13.59 -14.72 19.28
CA GLY A 9 12.38 -15.44 19.69
C GLY A 9 11.14 -15.23 18.79
N GLU A 10 11.25 -14.52 17.68
CA GLU A 10 10.14 -14.36 16.73
C GLU A 10 9.99 -15.57 15.80
N SER A 11 8.75 -16.05 15.62
CA SER A 11 8.47 -17.11 14.65
C SER A 11 8.60 -16.60 13.21
N PHE A 12 9.04 -17.47 12.30
CA PHE A 12 9.19 -17.15 10.88
C PHE A 12 7.92 -16.52 10.27
N GLU A 13 6.75 -17.08 10.59
CA GLU A 13 5.48 -16.60 10.04
C GLU A 13 5.13 -15.17 10.51
N SER A 14 5.46 -14.82 11.75
CA SER A 14 5.31 -13.45 12.27
C SER A 14 6.19 -12.47 11.51
N ALA A 15 7.48 -12.82 11.33
CA ALA A 15 8.43 -11.99 10.60
C ALA A 15 8.02 -11.83 9.12
N PHE A 16 7.54 -12.90 8.49
CA PHE A 16 7.07 -12.89 7.11
C PHE A 16 5.82 -12.03 6.92
N ARG A 17 4.86 -12.11 7.85
CA ARG A 17 3.65 -11.27 7.82
C ARG A 17 3.99 -9.79 7.94
N ARG A 18 4.95 -9.43 8.81
CA ARG A 18 5.45 -8.05 8.92
C ARG A 18 6.14 -7.59 7.65
N PHE A 19 6.96 -8.45 7.05
CA PHE A 19 7.62 -8.16 5.78
C PHE A 19 6.61 -7.91 4.66
N LYS A 20 5.61 -8.78 4.48
CA LYS A 20 4.50 -8.58 3.52
C LYS A 20 3.81 -7.24 3.73
N LYS A 21 3.45 -6.91 4.98
CA LYS A 21 2.83 -5.63 5.33
C LYS A 21 3.75 -4.44 5.03
N SER A 22 5.06 -4.59 5.21
CA SER A 22 6.05 -3.57 4.85
C SER A 22 6.14 -3.36 3.33
N CYS A 23 6.12 -4.44 2.54
CA CYS A 23 6.07 -4.38 1.08
C CYS A 23 4.80 -3.70 0.58
N GLU A 24 3.65 -4.04 1.17
CA GLU A 24 2.36 -3.42 0.87
C GLU A 24 2.33 -1.93 1.22
N LYS A 25 2.84 -1.56 2.40
CA LYS A 25 2.92 -0.15 2.83
C LYS A 25 3.86 0.65 1.94
N ALA A 26 4.99 0.07 1.54
CA ALA A 26 5.91 0.67 0.59
C ALA A 26 5.32 0.76 -0.84
N GLY A 27 4.23 0.05 -1.12
CA GLY A 27 3.54 0.12 -2.40
C GLY A 27 4.30 -0.54 -3.55
N ILE A 28 5.31 -1.37 -3.27
CA ILE A 28 6.23 -1.95 -4.27
C ILE A 28 5.46 -2.67 -5.37
N LEU A 29 4.53 -3.55 -5.00
CA LEU A 29 3.70 -4.29 -5.97
C LEU A 29 2.81 -3.36 -6.81
N SER A 30 2.36 -2.24 -6.23
CA SER A 30 1.53 -1.27 -6.94
C SER A 30 2.35 -0.42 -7.91
N GLU A 31 3.65 -0.25 -7.63
CA GLU A 31 4.59 0.48 -8.48
C GLU A 31 5.02 -0.37 -9.68
N VAL A 32 5.29 -1.66 -9.46
CA VAL A 32 5.57 -2.63 -10.52
C VAL A 32 4.42 -2.64 -11.53
N LYS A 33 3.18 -2.85 -11.08
CA LYS A 33 1.99 -2.86 -11.94
C LYS A 33 1.74 -1.57 -12.72
N LYS A 34 2.16 -0.41 -12.19
CA LYS A 34 2.05 0.88 -12.89
C LYS A 34 3.14 1.08 -13.94
N ARG A 35 4.25 0.35 -13.84
CA ARG A 35 5.41 0.45 -14.73
C ARG A 35 5.47 -0.66 -15.77
N GLU A 36 4.68 -1.72 -15.60
CA GLU A 36 4.57 -2.83 -16.56
C GLU A 36 4.25 -2.39 -17.99
N HIS A 37 3.49 -1.30 -18.15
CA HIS A 37 3.16 -0.73 -19.46
C HIS A 37 3.20 0.80 -19.43
N PHE A 38 3.49 1.41 -20.59
CA PHE A 38 3.40 2.86 -20.72
C PHE A 38 1.95 3.32 -20.56
N GLU A 39 1.75 4.29 -19.68
CA GLU A 39 0.47 4.95 -19.48
C GLU A 39 0.61 6.43 -19.82
N LYS A 40 -0.21 6.92 -20.76
CA LYS A 40 -0.21 8.33 -21.15
C LYS A 40 -0.38 9.23 -19.92
N PRO A 41 0.34 10.38 -19.83
CA PRO A 41 0.30 11.25 -18.66
C PRO A 41 -1.12 11.59 -18.18
N SER A 42 -2.05 11.87 -19.10
CA SER A 42 -3.45 12.18 -18.77
C SER A 42 -4.17 11.06 -18.03
N VAL A 43 -3.96 9.80 -18.44
CA VAL A 43 -4.58 8.63 -17.81
C VAL A 43 -3.98 8.39 -16.44
N ARG A 44 -2.65 8.56 -16.29
CA ARG A 44 -1.95 8.49 -15.00
C ARG A 44 -2.47 9.54 -14.01
N LEU A 45 -2.69 10.79 -14.46
CA LEU A 45 -3.29 11.86 -13.66
C LEU A 45 -4.73 11.51 -13.24
N LYS A 46 -5.56 11.00 -14.17
CA LYS A 46 -6.94 10.57 -13.89
C LYS A 46 -6.98 9.42 -12.86
N LYS A 47 -6.12 8.40 -13.01
CA LYS A 47 -6.03 7.31 -12.03
C LYS A 47 -5.58 7.80 -10.65
N LYS A 48 -4.64 8.76 -10.59
CA LYS A 48 -4.17 9.37 -9.32
C LYS A 48 -5.30 10.11 -8.61
N SER A 49 -6.08 10.93 -9.32
CA SER A 49 -7.20 11.67 -8.72
C SER A 49 -8.31 10.74 -8.22
N MET A 50 -8.67 9.72 -8.98
CA MET A 50 -9.65 8.71 -8.57
C MET A 50 -9.19 7.93 -7.33
N ALA A 51 -7.92 7.53 -7.27
CA ALA A 51 -7.37 6.86 -6.10
C ALA A 51 -7.38 7.78 -4.85
N ALA A 52 -7.08 9.07 -5.01
CA ALA A 52 -7.15 10.04 -3.91
C ALA A 52 -8.58 10.22 -3.39
N ARG A 53 -9.56 10.39 -4.29
CA ARG A 53 -11.00 10.47 -3.93
C ARG A 53 -11.46 9.23 -3.18
N LYS A 54 -11.12 8.03 -3.66
CA LYS A 54 -11.46 6.76 -3.01
C LYS A 54 -10.87 6.65 -1.59
N ARG A 55 -9.63 7.13 -1.39
CA ARG A 55 -8.99 7.19 -0.06
C ARG A 55 -9.69 8.17 0.88
N ALA A 56 -10.07 9.34 0.39
CA ALA A 56 -10.80 10.34 1.16
C ALA A 56 -12.17 9.80 1.63
N MET A 57 -12.93 9.18 0.72
CA MET A 57 -14.21 8.53 1.04
C MET A 57 -14.06 7.39 2.06
N LYS A 58 -12.98 6.60 1.96
CA LYS A 58 -12.72 5.55 2.95
C LYS A 58 -12.36 6.12 4.32
N LYS A 59 -11.67 7.27 4.36
CA LYS A 59 -11.30 7.96 5.62
C LYS A 59 -12.54 8.56 6.29
N SER A 60 -13.41 9.24 5.54
CA SER A 60 -14.65 9.81 6.09
C SER A 60 -15.59 8.74 6.63
N ARG A 61 -15.73 7.60 5.94
CA ARG A 61 -16.52 6.46 6.42
C ARG A 61 -15.99 5.86 7.74
N LYS A 62 -14.70 5.98 8.01
CA LYS A 62 -14.07 5.46 9.24
C LYS A 62 -14.11 6.48 10.39
N GLY A 63 -14.70 7.65 10.17
CA GLY A 63 -14.68 8.79 11.09
C GLY A 63 -15.76 8.81 12.16
N TRP A 64 -16.74 7.91 12.15
CA TRP A 64 -17.77 7.76 13.18
C TRP A 64 -17.93 6.26 13.48
N GLY A 65 -17.57 5.84 14.70
CA GLY A 65 -17.65 4.45 15.15
C GLY A 65 -16.31 3.90 15.63
N ASN A 66 -15.85 4.42 16.78
CA ASN A 66 -15.06 3.74 17.80
C ASN A 66 -14.73 4.79 18.88
N ASP A 67 -15.73 5.11 19.70
CA ASP A 67 -15.55 5.29 21.14
C ASP A 67 -15.87 3.95 21.80
#